data_AF-A0A7I7U0A1-F1
#
_entry.id   AF-A0A7I7U0A1-F1
#
_cell.length_a   1.000
_cell.length_b   1.000
_cell.length_c   1.000
_cell.angle_alpha   90.00
_cell.angle_beta   90.00
_cell.angle_gamma   90.00
#
_symmetry.space_group_name_H-M   'P 1'
#
loop_
_entity.id
_entity.type
_entity.pdbx_description
1 polymer ?
#
loop_
_entity_poly.entity_id
_entity_poly.type
_entity_poly.pdbx_seq_one_letter_code
_entity_poly.pdbx_strand_id
1 'polypeptide(L)'
;MDTPLAVDTALTVLAAGLIFLWALALGVWKYHQMATSEDHLAHPYVDIAHRAALLYAFATMLLAVFVELSAWPDWVDLIAAAVVVAFFVLAIATYVVHGIRRDTTNQFERVDTTVRVAMAALIVGEIGGTAVLVAGFVAAQFF
;
A
#
# COMPACT_ATOMS: atom_id res chain seq x y z
N MET A 1 -15.22 29.49 0.82
CA MET A 1 -13.92 28.87 1.13
C MET A 1 -13.83 27.73 0.16
N ASP A 2 -13.37 28.01 -1.04
CA ASP A 2 -13.43 27.05 -2.14
C ASP A 2 -12.02 26.94 -2.70
N THR A 3 -11.37 25.83 -2.37
CA THR A 3 -11.33 24.72 -3.34
C THR A 3 -11.11 23.42 -2.56
N PRO A 4 -12.05 22.45 -2.61
CA PRO A 4 -11.69 21.07 -2.29
C PRO A 4 -10.51 20.65 -3.19
N LEU A 5 -9.64 19.77 -2.68
CA LEU A 5 -8.55 19.17 -3.46
C LEU A 5 -9.09 18.62 -4.79
N ALA A 6 -8.23 18.56 -5.81
CA ALA A 6 -8.53 17.82 -7.03
C ALA A 6 -8.95 16.38 -6.68
N VAL A 7 -9.83 15.79 -7.48
CA VAL A 7 -10.50 14.52 -7.13
C VAL A 7 -9.49 13.40 -6.93
N ASP A 8 -8.47 13.34 -7.78
CA ASP A 8 -7.35 12.41 -7.70
C ASP A 8 -6.52 12.56 -6.42
N THR A 9 -6.13 13.78 -6.05
CA THR A 9 -5.46 14.04 -4.77
C THR A 9 -6.35 13.65 -3.60
N ALA A 10 -7.61 14.09 -3.60
CA ALA A 10 -8.56 13.82 -2.53
C ALA A 10 -8.74 12.31 -2.30
N LEU A 11 -8.89 11.54 -3.37
CA LEU A 11 -9.02 10.08 -3.30
C LEU A 11 -7.73 9.41 -2.83
N THR A 12 -6.56 9.89 -3.27
CA THR A 12 -5.27 9.32 -2.85
C THR A 12 -4.99 9.60 -1.37
N VAL A 13 -5.29 10.81 -0.89
CA VAL A 13 -5.22 11.16 0.54
C VAL A 13 -6.21 10.32 1.36
N LEU A 14 -7.45 10.15 0.87
CA LEU A 14 -8.44 9.31 1.53
C LEU A 14 -7.94 7.86 1.64
N ALA A 15 -7.38 7.31 0.57
CA ALA A 15 -6.81 5.96 0.57
C ALA A 15 -5.69 5.82 1.60
N ALA A 16 -4.77 6.79 1.69
CA ALA A 16 -3.72 6.79 2.71
C ALA A 16 -4.29 6.79 4.14
N GLY A 17 -5.31 7.61 4.40
CA GLY A 17 -6.00 7.66 5.68
C GLY A 17 -6.69 6.33 6.04
N LEU A 18 -7.36 5.69 5.07
CA LEU A 18 -8.00 4.39 5.27
C LEU A 18 -6.97 3.27 5.53
N ILE A 19 -5.85 3.25 4.80
CA ILE A 19 -4.76 2.30 5.04
C ILE A 19 -4.15 2.55 6.43
N PHE A 20 -3.99 3.81 6.83
CA PHE A 20 -3.49 4.15 8.17
C PHE A 20 -4.43 3.65 9.28
N LEU A 21 -5.74 3.88 9.14
CA LEU A 21 -6.74 3.35 10.08
C LEU A 21 -6.69 1.81 10.15
N TRP A 22 -6.53 1.16 9.01
CA TRP A 22 -6.35 -0.30 8.97
C TRP A 22 -5.06 -0.73 9.69
N ALA A 23 -3.95 0.00 9.51
CA ALA A 23 -2.71 -0.25 10.23
C ALA A 23 -2.89 -0.16 11.75
N LEU A 24 -3.64 0.82 12.24
CA LEU A 24 -3.95 0.96 13.67
C LEU A 24 -4.78 -0.22 14.20
N ALA A 25 -5.80 -0.65 13.45
CA ALA A 25 -6.59 -1.83 13.81
C ALA A 25 -5.74 -3.11 13.86
N LEU A 26 -4.83 -3.30 12.89
CA LEU A 26 -3.86 -4.40 12.91
C LEU A 26 -2.89 -4.30 14.10
N GLY A 27 -2.57 -3.09 14.54
CA GLY A 27 -1.77 -2.84 15.74
C GLY A 27 -2.46 -3.35 17.01
N VAL A 28 -3.78 -3.16 17.13
CA VAL A 28 -4.58 -3.72 18.23
C VAL A 28 -4.54 -5.25 18.21
N TRP A 29 -4.70 -5.86 17.03
CA TRP A 29 -4.62 -7.32 16.89
C TRP A 29 -3.24 -7.86 17.26
N LYS A 30 -2.17 -7.22 16.77
CA LYS A 30 -0.78 -7.55 17.13
C LYS A 30 -0.55 -7.44 18.63
N TYR A 31 -0.99 -6.34 19.26
CA TYR A 31 -0.89 -6.14 20.70
C TYR A 31 -1.58 -7.25 21.48
N HIS A 32 -2.80 -7.60 21.09
CA HIS A 32 -3.56 -8.67 21.75
C HIS A 32 -2.82 -10.02 21.69
N GLN A 33 -2.20 -10.37 20.57
CA GLN A 33 -1.41 -11.61 20.47
C GLN A 33 -0.16 -11.59 21.36
N MET A 34 0.57 -10.47 21.41
CA MET A 34 1.73 -10.35 22.30
C MET A 34 1.34 -10.39 23.78
N ALA A 35 0.17 -9.85 24.14
CA ALA A 35 -0.31 -9.86 25.51
C ALA A 35 -0.80 -11.24 26.00
N THR A 36 -1.21 -12.12 25.08
CA THR A 36 -1.86 -13.40 25.42
C THR A 36 -1.05 -14.65 25.08
N SER A 37 -0.03 -14.54 24.24
CA SER A 37 0.85 -15.67 23.88
C SER A 37 1.88 -15.95 24.97
N GLU A 38 2.27 -17.22 25.11
CA GLU A 38 3.29 -17.67 26.09
C GLU A 38 4.66 -17.04 25.82
N ASP A 39 5.02 -16.89 24.55
CA ASP A 39 6.29 -16.28 24.12
C ASP A 39 6.22 -14.75 24.00
N HIS A 40 5.04 -14.14 24.24
CA HIS A 40 4.78 -12.71 24.07
C HIS A 40 5.06 -12.17 22.65
N LEU A 41 4.93 -13.02 21.64
CA LEU A 41 5.15 -12.69 20.24
C LEU A 41 3.85 -12.78 19.42
N ALA A 42 3.69 -11.83 18.50
CA ALA A 42 2.65 -11.93 17.48
C ALA A 42 3.09 -12.88 16.37
N HIS A 43 2.12 -13.51 15.70
CA HIS A 43 2.37 -14.33 14.52
C HIS A 43 3.11 -13.51 13.44
N PRO A 44 4.14 -14.07 12.76
CA PRO A 44 4.97 -13.32 11.82
C PRO A 44 4.17 -12.54 10.76
N TYR A 45 3.14 -13.15 10.17
CA TYR A 45 2.30 -12.49 9.18
C TYR A 45 1.43 -11.34 9.75
N VAL A 46 1.01 -11.41 11.02
CA VAL A 46 0.28 -10.31 11.68
C VAL A 46 1.21 -9.13 11.93
N ASP A 47 2.43 -9.42 12.34
CA ASP A 47 3.48 -8.44 12.56
C ASP A 47 3.93 -7.77 11.24
N ILE A 48 4.07 -8.55 10.15
CA ILE A 48 4.31 -8.05 8.80
C ILE A 48 3.13 -7.19 8.31
N ALA A 49 1.89 -7.66 8.46
CA ALA A 49 0.70 -6.93 8.01
C ALA A 49 0.61 -5.54 8.65
N HIS A 50 0.80 -5.44 9.97
CA HIS A 50 0.77 -4.17 10.68
C HIS A 50 1.86 -3.20 10.20
N ARG A 51 3.12 -3.65 10.11
CA ARG A 51 4.24 -2.81 9.65
C ARG A 51 4.06 -2.37 8.20
N ALA A 52 3.67 -3.29 7.33
CA ALA A 52 3.45 -3.02 5.92
C ALA A 52 2.33 -1.98 5.74
N ALA A 53 1.20 -2.16 6.42
CA ALA A 53 0.10 -1.20 6.36
C ALA A 53 0.52 0.20 6.83
N LEU A 54 1.32 0.30 7.90
CA LEU A 54 1.82 1.59 8.37
C LEU A 54 2.74 2.24 7.31
N LEU A 55 3.70 1.51 6.77
CA LEU A 55 4.61 2.03 5.73
C LEU A 55 3.85 2.42 4.45
N TYR A 56 2.90 1.59 4.01
CA TYR A 56 2.12 1.83 2.80
C TYR A 56 1.15 3.00 2.94
N ALA A 57 0.67 3.31 4.14
CA ALA A 57 -0.08 4.55 4.37
C ALA A 57 0.78 5.80 4.09
N PHE A 58 2.01 5.84 4.61
CA PHE A 58 2.93 6.96 4.36
C PHE A 58 3.41 7.00 2.91
N ALA A 59 3.67 5.84 2.29
CA ALA A 59 3.97 5.77 0.87
C ALA A 59 2.80 6.30 0.02
N THR A 60 1.55 5.97 0.38
CA THR A 60 0.36 6.50 -0.32
C THR A 60 0.23 8.01 -0.12
N MET A 61 0.56 8.56 1.05
CA MET A 61 0.66 10.01 1.23
C MET A 61 1.75 10.64 0.34
N LEU A 62 2.90 9.99 0.17
CA LEU A 62 3.94 10.45 -0.75
C LEU A 62 3.42 10.45 -2.21
N LEU A 63 2.67 9.43 -2.62
CA LEU A 63 2.02 9.42 -3.94
C LEU A 63 1.05 10.59 -4.09
N ALA A 64 0.24 10.89 -3.07
CA ALA A 64 -0.67 12.03 -3.09
C ALA A 64 0.05 13.37 -3.30
N VAL A 65 1.26 13.52 -2.75
CA VAL A 65 2.09 14.71 -2.99
C VAL A 65 2.55 14.79 -4.45
N PHE A 66 2.93 13.67 -5.06
CA PHE A 66 3.29 13.66 -6.48
C PHE A 66 2.09 13.93 -7.38
N VAL A 67 0.91 13.38 -7.05
CA VAL A 67 -0.36 13.64 -7.76
C VAL A 67 -0.69 15.13 -7.72
N GLU A 68 -0.72 15.74 -6.52
CA GLU A 68 -1.08 17.15 -6.35
C GLU A 68 -0.12 18.12 -7.07
N LEU A 69 1.14 17.73 -7.22
CA LEU A 69 2.20 18.56 -7.80
C LEU A 69 2.57 18.14 -9.23
N SER A 70 1.75 17.31 -9.86
CA SER A 70 1.96 16.77 -11.21
C SER A 70 1.56 17.75 -12.31
N ALA A 71 2.20 17.63 -13.48
CA ALA A 71 1.81 18.31 -14.71
C ALA A 71 0.83 17.49 -15.56
N TRP A 72 0.54 16.24 -15.16
CA TRP A 72 -0.31 15.36 -15.94
C TRP A 72 -1.80 15.68 -15.74
N PRO A 73 -2.67 15.25 -16.67
CA PRO A 73 -4.11 15.28 -16.44
C PRO A 73 -4.50 14.38 -15.28
N ASP A 74 -5.49 14.79 -14.48
CA ASP A 74 -5.96 14.11 -13.25
C ASP A 74 -6.20 12.60 -13.44
N TRP A 75 -6.68 12.17 -14.60
CA TRP A 75 -6.96 10.76 -14.86
C TRP A 75 -5.69 9.89 -14.99
N VAL A 76 -4.57 10.47 -15.44
CA VAL A 76 -3.28 9.78 -15.54
C VAL A 76 -2.74 9.54 -14.14
N ASP A 77 -2.72 10.59 -13.32
CA ASP A 77 -2.24 10.54 -11.95
C ASP A 77 -3.11 9.64 -11.09
N LEU A 78 -4.44 9.73 -11.24
CA LEU A 78 -5.37 8.85 -10.56
C LEU A 78 -5.14 7.37 -10.91
N ILE A 79 -4.97 7.02 -12.18
CA ILE A 79 -4.74 5.62 -12.57
C ILE A 79 -3.38 5.14 -12.04
N ALA A 80 -2.33 5.95 -12.17
CA ALA A 80 -1.00 5.61 -11.70
C ALA A 80 -1.00 5.36 -10.18
N ALA A 81 -1.58 6.28 -9.40
CA ALA A 81 -1.73 6.13 -7.95
C ALA A 81 -2.61 4.92 -7.60
N ALA A 82 -3.76 4.75 -8.26
CA ALA A 82 -4.69 3.66 -7.97
C ALA A 82 -4.06 2.28 -8.20
N VAL A 83 -3.23 2.11 -9.23
CA VAL A 83 -2.52 0.84 -9.48
C VAL A 83 -1.57 0.52 -8.33
N VAL A 84 -0.74 1.48 -7.89
CA VAL A 84 0.20 1.24 -6.77
C VAL A 84 -0.56 0.96 -5.47
N VAL A 85 -1.57 1.77 -5.15
CA VAL A 85 -2.40 1.61 -3.95
C VAL A 85 -3.13 0.27 -3.94
N ALA A 86 -3.64 -0.20 -5.08
CA ALA A 86 -4.29 -1.49 -5.19
C ALA A 86 -3.34 -2.65 -4.83
N PHE A 87 -2.09 -2.60 -5.28
CA PHE A 87 -1.08 -3.61 -4.91
C PHE A 87 -0.70 -3.55 -3.43
N PHE A 88 -0.58 -2.36 -2.83
CA PHE A 88 -0.37 -2.21 -1.39
C PHE A 88 -1.50 -2.85 -0.59
N VAL A 89 -2.76 -2.55 -0.93
CA VAL A 89 -3.95 -3.09 -0.27
C VAL A 89 -4.00 -4.62 -0.42
N LEU A 90 -3.73 -5.13 -1.61
CA LEU A 90 -3.69 -6.58 -1.87
C LEU A 90 -2.62 -7.29 -1.05
N ALA A 91 -1.43 -6.69 -0.93
CA ALA A 91 -0.34 -7.24 -0.12
C ALA A 91 -0.73 -7.29 1.37
N ILE A 92 -1.26 -6.19 1.92
CA ILE A 92 -1.75 -6.15 3.31
C ILE A 92 -2.82 -7.21 3.53
N ALA A 93 -3.83 -7.29 2.65
CA ALA A 93 -4.90 -8.27 2.72
C ALA A 93 -4.36 -9.70 2.74
N THR A 94 -3.38 -9.99 1.88
CA THR A 94 -2.73 -11.30 1.81
C THR A 94 -2.05 -11.64 3.13
N TYR A 95 -1.28 -10.71 3.72
CA TYR A 95 -0.65 -10.93 5.02
C TYR A 95 -1.66 -11.11 6.15
N VAL A 96 -2.79 -10.39 6.12
CA VAL A 96 -3.88 -10.58 7.09
C VAL A 96 -4.47 -11.99 6.97
N VAL A 97 -4.75 -12.46 5.75
CA VAL A 97 -5.28 -13.82 5.52
C VAL A 97 -4.31 -14.88 6.05
N HIS A 98 -3.02 -14.75 5.78
CA HIS A 98 -1.98 -15.64 6.30
C HIS A 98 -1.88 -15.57 7.83
N GLY A 99 -1.98 -14.36 8.40
CA GLY A 99 -2.04 -14.15 9.86
C GLY A 99 -3.24 -14.83 10.52
N ILE A 100 -4.42 -14.84 9.87
CA ILE A 100 -5.62 -15.55 10.35
C ILE A 100 -5.42 -17.06 10.24
N ARG A 101 -4.88 -17.53 9.11
CA ARG A 101 -4.63 -18.97 8.87
C ARG A 101 -3.51 -19.54 9.72
N ARG A 102 -2.64 -18.67 10.27
CA ARG A 102 -1.42 -19.05 10.99
C ARG A 102 -0.53 -19.99 10.18
N ASP A 103 -0.47 -19.77 8.88
CA ASP A 103 0.47 -20.48 8.01
C ASP A 103 1.87 -19.89 8.18
N THR A 104 2.86 -20.76 8.25
CA THR A 104 4.28 -20.39 8.41
C THR A 104 5.10 -20.76 7.19
N THR A 105 4.51 -21.48 6.25
CA THR A 105 5.10 -21.81 4.94
C THR A 105 5.30 -20.51 4.19
N ASN A 106 6.53 -20.22 3.77
CA ASN A 106 6.80 -19.02 3.01
C ASN A 106 5.94 -19.07 1.73
N GLN A 107 5.20 -18.00 1.42
CA GLN A 107 4.37 -17.93 0.22
C GLN A 107 5.15 -18.22 -1.08
N PHE A 108 6.49 -18.04 -1.05
CA PHE A 108 7.41 -18.34 -2.15
C PHE A 108 8.11 -19.70 -2.04
N GLU A 109 7.81 -20.51 -1.05
CA GLU A 109 8.40 -21.86 -0.91
C GLU A 109 8.01 -22.76 -2.09
N ARG A 110 6.81 -22.55 -2.65
CA ARG A 110 6.37 -23.18 -3.90
C ARG A 110 5.83 -22.13 -4.86
N VAL A 111 6.75 -21.50 -5.60
CA VAL A 111 6.38 -20.51 -6.63
C VAL A 111 5.78 -21.23 -7.84
N ASP A 112 4.45 -21.26 -7.92
CA ASP A 112 3.75 -21.68 -9.13
C ASP A 112 3.69 -20.55 -10.18
N THR A 113 3.14 -20.84 -11.35
CA THR A 113 3.04 -19.86 -12.45
C THR A 113 2.18 -18.65 -12.06
N THR A 114 1.16 -18.86 -11.23
CA THR A 114 0.25 -17.81 -10.75
C THR A 114 1.00 -16.80 -9.90
N VAL A 115 1.81 -17.24 -8.93
CA VAL A 115 2.63 -16.37 -8.09
C VAL A 115 3.64 -15.58 -8.92
N ARG A 116 4.25 -16.19 -9.96
CA ARG A 116 5.18 -15.47 -10.85
C ARG A 116 4.49 -14.35 -11.62
N VAL A 117 3.33 -14.62 -12.19
CA VAL A 117 2.56 -13.62 -12.94
C VAL A 117 2.11 -12.49 -12.01
N ALA A 118 1.63 -12.82 -10.81
CA ALA A 118 1.24 -11.83 -9.81
C ALA A 118 2.41 -10.92 -9.40
N MET A 119 3.60 -11.49 -9.15
CA MET A 119 4.80 -10.72 -8.83
C MET A 119 5.26 -9.85 -9.99
N ALA A 120 5.21 -10.35 -11.23
CA ALA A 120 5.55 -9.56 -12.40
C ALA A 120 4.60 -8.36 -12.57
N ALA A 121 3.28 -8.60 -12.40
CA ALA A 121 2.28 -7.54 -12.43
C ALA A 121 2.50 -6.50 -11.34
N LEU A 122 2.83 -6.94 -10.11
CA LEU A 122 3.15 -6.07 -8.99
C LEU A 122 4.37 -5.19 -9.28
N ILE A 123 5.47 -5.81 -9.74
CA ILE A 123 6.71 -5.09 -10.06
C ILE A 123 6.46 -4.02 -11.13
N VAL A 124 5.79 -4.38 -12.22
CA VAL A 124 5.48 -3.45 -13.30
C VAL A 124 4.52 -2.36 -12.83
N GLY A 125 3.51 -2.71 -12.03
CA GLY A 125 2.52 -1.77 -11.51
C GLY A 125 3.10 -0.75 -10.54
N GLU A 126 3.85 -1.20 -9.53
CA GLU A 126 4.40 -0.32 -8.50
C GLU A 126 5.51 0.58 -9.04
N ILE A 127 6.46 0.02 -9.79
CA ILE A 127 7.55 0.80 -10.39
C ILE A 127 6.99 1.72 -11.48
N GLY A 128 6.14 1.20 -12.35
CA GLY A 128 5.55 1.96 -13.45
C GLY A 128 4.67 3.09 -12.97
N GLY A 129 3.72 2.82 -12.08
CA GLY A 129 2.83 3.84 -11.52
C GLY A 129 3.59 4.94 -10.79
N THR A 130 4.58 4.58 -9.97
CA THR A 130 5.42 5.56 -9.28
C THR A 130 6.26 6.38 -10.26
N ALA A 131 6.84 5.75 -11.29
CA ALA A 131 7.63 6.45 -12.29
C ALA A 131 6.81 7.48 -13.08
N VAL A 132 5.55 7.18 -13.40
CA VAL A 132 4.62 8.13 -14.05
C VAL A 132 4.41 9.36 -13.18
N LEU A 133 4.10 9.16 -11.88
CA LEU A 133 3.86 10.25 -10.93
C LEU A 133 5.13 11.12 -10.72
N VAL A 134 6.29 10.48 -10.56
CA VAL A 134 7.57 11.20 -10.45
C VAL A 134 7.88 11.99 -11.72
N ALA A 135 7.63 11.42 -12.90
CA ALA A 135 7.80 12.13 -14.16
C ALA A 135 6.88 13.35 -14.27
N GLY A 136 5.64 13.23 -13.78
CA GLY A 136 4.66 14.33 -13.76
C GLY A 136 5.09 15.47 -12.87
N PHE A 137 5.54 15.13 -11.66
CA PHE A 137 6.17 16.09 -10.75
C PHE A 137 7.38 16.77 -11.39
N VAL A 138 8.30 15.99 -11.99
CA VAL A 138 9.51 16.56 -12.61
C VAL A 138 9.15 17.51 -13.76
N ALA A 139 8.16 17.12 -14.58
CA ALA A 139 7.67 17.96 -15.67
C ALA A 139 7.07 19.28 -15.16
N ALA A 140 6.33 19.27 -14.04
CA ALA A 140 5.74 20.47 -13.46
C ALA A 140 6.76 21.42 -12.84
N GLN A 141 7.82 20.87 -12.22
CA GLN A 141 8.73 21.68 -11.39
C GLN A 141 10.00 22.13 -12.12
N PHE A 142 10.41 21.43 -13.19
CA PHE A 142 11.72 21.65 -13.81
C PHE A 142 11.68 21.95 -15.31
N PHE A 143 10.50 21.91 -15.96
CA PHE A 143 10.33 22.18 -17.39
C PHE A 143 9.14 23.11 -17.64
#